data_AF-A0A3B0C324-F1
#
_entry.id   AF-A0A3B0C324-F1
#
_cell.length_a   1.000
_cell.length_b   1.000
_cell.length_c   1.000
_cell.angle_alpha   90.00
_cell.angle_beta   90.00
_cell.angle_gamma   90.00
#
_symmetry.space_group_name_H-M   'P 1'
#
loop_
_entity.id
_entity.type
_entity.pdbx_description
1 polymer ?
#
loop_
_entity_poly.entity_id
_entity_poly.type
_entity_poly.pdbx_seq_one_letter_code
_entity_poly.pdbx_strand_id
1 'polypeptide(L)'
;MNPFADFGSMGRFYLDNDSYGAAAFSFHRAITQDNTNADAWNGLIMSFTLMRREEDAQTALARYALQEALPFDKNLVTFAMMMFQRSPLALFEWFRAMSKRFGLTSQERETYAQMSDEMEQNYRLLEEKQGEALLKAQGVFSLEEFAGRVMELDVLTSETIDSLFTRAQQWLGEDADSALNAVRLLCMVPDARSEKMLRRVCRNEDMNGKVITQALLSLRWLGVRGNIKIHKMGEPYVVNLDDPQPELTISVPAAYKPALDRMKLWIAKEQGVVSAEEYEAHASTDEPELPQELADKLAAAEVPSAWQEVIHTLIRASYDQYYPFVPTIRNTREWSNAFILLIKQYIEGIGEPWPYGEPERDDTAVLHRNWMLSAYPDFKASIEAAAKLRALLPK
;
A
#
# COMPACT_ATOMS: atom_id res chain seq x y z
N MET A 1 -4.55 27.20 -20.90
CA MET A 1 -3.31 26.58 -21.40
C MET A 1 -3.68 25.16 -21.84
N ASN A 2 -3.22 24.66 -22.99
CA ASN A 2 -3.57 23.30 -23.44
C ASN A 2 -2.78 22.28 -22.60
N PRO A 3 -3.42 21.43 -21.77
CA PRO A 3 -2.70 20.49 -20.90
C PRO A 3 -1.95 19.41 -21.69
N PHE A 4 -2.25 19.23 -22.98
CA PHE A 4 -1.60 18.24 -23.85
C PHE A 4 -0.40 18.80 -24.62
N ALA A 5 0.07 20.00 -24.28
CA ALA A 5 1.21 20.64 -24.96
C ALA A 5 2.57 20.04 -24.54
N ASP A 6 2.67 19.53 -23.31
CA ASP A 6 3.87 18.85 -22.78
C ASP A 6 3.47 17.72 -21.82
N PHE A 7 4.37 16.75 -21.64
CA PHE A 7 4.10 15.56 -20.83
C PHE A 7 3.95 15.86 -19.33
N GLY A 8 4.59 16.90 -18.80
CA GLY A 8 4.46 17.27 -17.39
C GLY A 8 3.08 17.88 -17.07
N SER A 9 2.60 18.77 -17.94
CA SER A 9 1.25 19.34 -17.86
C SER A 9 0.17 18.27 -18.04
N MET A 10 0.39 17.31 -18.94
CA MET A 10 -0.52 16.18 -19.12
C MET A 10 -0.54 15.27 -17.88
N GLY A 11 0.62 15.01 -17.28
CA GLY A 11 0.73 14.27 -16.02
C GLY A 11 -0.05 14.92 -14.88
N ARG A 12 0.07 16.25 -14.72
CA ARG A 12 -0.71 17.02 -13.74
C ARG A 12 -2.21 16.93 -13.98
N PHE A 13 -2.65 17.11 -15.23
CA PHE A 13 -4.06 16.95 -15.59
C PHE A 13 -4.60 15.58 -15.19
N TYR A 14 -3.86 14.50 -15.48
CA TYR A 14 -4.29 13.16 -15.08
C TYR A 14 -4.29 12.96 -13.57
N LEU A 15 -3.30 13.50 -12.85
CA LEU A 15 -3.21 13.43 -11.40
C LEU A 15 -4.40 14.13 -10.72
N ASP A 16 -4.74 15.34 -11.16
CA ASP A 16 -5.90 16.12 -10.66
C ASP A 16 -7.25 15.43 -10.91
N ASN A 17 -7.29 14.51 -11.87
CA ASN A 17 -8.47 13.74 -12.21
C ASN A 17 -8.45 12.32 -11.63
N ASP A 18 -7.59 11.98 -10.67
CA ASP A 18 -7.44 10.61 -10.11
C ASP A 18 -7.03 9.52 -11.13
N SER A 19 -6.41 9.91 -12.24
CA SER A 19 -5.92 8.99 -13.28
C SER A 19 -4.44 8.68 -13.06
N TYR A 20 -4.11 8.11 -11.90
CA TYR A 20 -2.73 8.00 -11.41
C TYR A 20 -1.80 7.18 -12.32
N GLY A 21 -2.30 6.17 -13.01
CA GLY A 21 -1.51 5.36 -13.94
C GLY A 21 -1.14 6.14 -15.20
N ALA A 22 -2.11 6.87 -15.78
CA ALA A 22 -1.86 7.78 -16.89
C ALA A 22 -0.97 8.97 -16.50
N ALA A 23 -1.10 9.46 -15.26
CA ALA A 23 -0.22 10.48 -14.69
C ALA A 23 1.23 9.97 -14.59
N ALA A 24 1.44 8.79 -13.99
CA ALA A 24 2.76 8.16 -13.87
C ALA A 24 3.44 7.97 -15.24
N PHE A 25 2.70 7.48 -16.24
CA PHE A 25 3.20 7.37 -17.62
C PHE A 25 3.69 8.71 -18.17
N SER A 26 2.89 9.76 -18.00
CA SER A 26 3.19 11.08 -18.52
C SER A 26 4.42 11.69 -17.83
N PHE A 27 4.50 11.59 -16.50
CA PHE A 27 5.65 12.07 -15.75
C PHE A 27 6.93 11.30 -16.08
N HIS A 28 6.86 9.97 -16.23
CA HIS A 28 8.00 9.16 -16.65
C HIS A 28 8.50 9.53 -18.05
N ARG A 29 7.59 9.81 -18.99
CA ARG A 29 7.96 10.36 -20.32
C ARG A 29 8.62 11.72 -20.22
N ALA A 30 8.12 12.62 -19.36
CA ALA A 30 8.75 13.92 -19.13
C ALA A 30 10.17 13.78 -18.55
N ILE A 31 10.39 12.88 -17.59
CA ILE A 31 11.72 12.56 -17.02
C ILE A 31 12.66 11.98 -18.09
N THR A 32 12.14 11.13 -18.97
CA THR A 32 12.93 10.54 -20.07
C THR A 32 13.40 11.61 -21.06
N GLN A 33 12.61 12.68 -21.26
CA GLN A 33 12.99 13.81 -22.10
C GLN A 33 13.93 14.79 -21.39
N ASP A 34 13.69 15.04 -20.11
CA ASP A 34 14.48 15.91 -19.25
C ASP A 34 14.53 15.32 -17.84
N ASN A 35 15.65 14.67 -17.53
CA ASN A 35 15.85 14.02 -16.24
C ASN A 35 16.10 15.00 -15.08
N THR A 36 16.20 16.31 -15.37
CA THR A 36 16.32 17.39 -14.38
C THR A 36 14.98 18.04 -14.05
N ASN A 37 13.87 17.55 -14.65
CA ASN A 37 12.53 18.04 -14.39
C ASN A 37 12.03 17.59 -13.00
N ALA A 38 12.26 18.42 -11.99
CA ALA A 38 11.91 18.13 -10.59
C ALA A 38 10.40 17.91 -10.38
N ASP A 39 9.56 18.69 -11.06
CA ASP A 39 8.10 18.55 -10.99
C ASP A 39 7.64 17.17 -11.49
N ALA A 40 8.25 16.68 -12.56
CA ALA A 40 7.92 15.37 -13.10
C ALA A 40 8.33 14.23 -12.16
N TRP A 41 9.50 14.33 -11.52
CA TRP A 41 9.90 13.38 -10.48
C TRP A 41 8.93 13.36 -9.31
N ASN A 42 8.55 14.53 -8.78
CA ASN A 42 7.58 14.63 -7.70
C ASN A 42 6.24 13.99 -8.11
N GLY A 43 5.73 14.34 -9.29
CA GLY A 43 4.49 13.80 -9.84
C GLY A 43 4.53 12.27 -10.02
N LEU A 44 5.66 11.71 -10.46
CA LEU A 44 5.84 10.26 -10.60
C LEU A 44 5.78 9.56 -9.24
N ILE A 45 6.53 10.04 -8.25
CA ILE A 45 6.57 9.49 -6.88
C ILE A 45 5.19 9.56 -6.22
N MET A 46 4.50 10.70 -6.38
CA MET A 46 3.13 10.89 -5.89
C MET A 46 2.18 9.88 -6.54
N SER A 47 2.24 9.72 -7.86
CA SER A 47 1.37 8.80 -8.60
C SER A 47 1.57 7.36 -8.13
N PHE A 48 2.81 6.90 -7.97
CA PHE A 48 3.09 5.56 -7.42
C PHE A 48 2.61 5.40 -5.98
N THR A 49 2.79 6.42 -5.14
CA THR A 49 2.31 6.38 -3.75
C THR A 49 0.79 6.27 -3.66
N LEU A 50 0.05 7.03 -4.48
CA LEU A 50 -1.42 6.98 -4.51
C LEU A 50 -1.96 5.65 -5.07
N MET A 51 -1.21 4.99 -5.95
CA MET A 51 -1.49 3.62 -6.39
C MET A 51 -0.97 2.54 -5.44
N ARG A 52 -0.38 2.89 -4.28
CA ARG A 52 0.27 1.97 -3.34
C ARG A 52 1.32 1.07 -4.00
N ARG A 53 2.03 1.59 -5.00
CA ARG A 53 3.17 0.92 -5.66
C ARG A 53 4.45 1.29 -4.94
N GLU A 54 4.60 0.77 -3.72
CA GLU A 54 5.68 1.15 -2.81
C GLU A 54 7.07 0.86 -3.38
N GLU A 55 7.26 -0.27 -4.06
CA GLU A 55 8.55 -0.63 -4.68
C GLU A 55 8.97 0.35 -5.79
N ASP A 56 8.01 0.79 -6.63
CA ASP A 56 8.28 1.78 -7.66
C ASP A 56 8.50 3.16 -7.07
N ALA A 57 7.74 3.53 -6.02
CA ALA A 57 7.93 4.79 -5.31
C ALA A 57 9.32 4.85 -4.65
N GLN A 58 9.76 3.77 -4.00
CA GLN A 58 11.12 3.62 -3.46
C GLN A 58 12.17 3.77 -4.55
N THR A 59 11.99 3.08 -5.68
CA THR A 59 12.92 3.14 -6.83
C THR A 59 13.01 4.56 -7.39
N ALA A 60 11.88 5.23 -7.59
CA ALA A 60 11.82 6.60 -8.08
C ALA A 60 12.44 7.60 -7.10
N LEU A 61 12.17 7.47 -5.79
CA LEU A 61 12.78 8.29 -4.73
C LEU A 61 14.30 8.11 -4.68
N ALA A 62 14.79 6.88 -4.84
CA ALA A 62 16.20 6.58 -4.87
C ALA A 62 16.91 7.20 -6.09
N ARG A 63 16.33 7.03 -7.29
CA ARG A 63 16.84 7.66 -8.52
C ARG A 63 16.84 9.18 -8.46
N TYR A 64 15.80 9.78 -7.89
CA TYR A 64 15.75 11.22 -7.63
C TYR A 64 16.93 11.66 -6.76
N ALA A 65 17.16 10.95 -5.66
CA ALA A 65 18.22 11.31 -4.71
C ALA A 65 19.64 11.15 -5.27
N LEU A 66 19.85 10.23 -6.21
CA LEU A 66 21.15 10.04 -6.86
C LEU A 66 21.43 11.04 -8.00
N GLN A 67 20.42 11.79 -8.47
CA GLN A 67 20.58 12.69 -9.61
C GLN A 67 20.98 14.10 -9.19
N GLU A 68 22.27 14.41 -9.08
CA GLU A 68 22.84 15.64 -8.46
C GLU A 68 22.27 16.98 -8.96
N ALA A 69 21.79 17.03 -10.21
CA ALA A 69 21.25 18.24 -10.83
C ALA A 69 19.86 18.68 -10.30
N LEU A 70 19.18 17.82 -9.55
CA LEU A 70 17.85 18.12 -8.99
C LEU A 70 17.92 18.99 -7.72
N PRO A 71 16.93 19.89 -7.51
CA PRO A 71 16.82 20.68 -6.29
C PRO A 71 16.47 19.80 -5.08
N PHE A 72 16.58 20.36 -3.89
CA PHE A 72 15.89 19.81 -2.72
C PHE A 72 14.36 20.04 -2.86
N ASP A 73 13.56 19.00 -2.59
CA ASP A 73 12.12 19.11 -2.48
C ASP A 73 11.65 18.61 -1.11
N LYS A 74 11.19 19.54 -0.27
CA LYS A 74 10.67 19.27 1.07
C LYS A 74 9.48 18.30 1.06
N ASN A 75 8.69 18.28 -0.01
CA ASN A 75 7.52 17.40 -0.10
C ASN A 75 7.93 15.93 -0.21
N LEU A 76 9.16 15.66 -0.67
CA LEU A 76 9.68 14.30 -0.80
C LEU A 76 10.21 13.72 0.52
N VAL A 77 10.46 14.55 1.52
CA VAL A 77 10.97 14.10 2.83
C VAL A 77 10.01 13.12 3.49
N THR A 78 8.70 13.44 3.52
CA THR A 78 7.69 12.56 4.10
C THR A 78 7.58 11.24 3.33
N PHE A 79 7.67 11.28 1.99
CA PHE A 79 7.67 10.06 1.18
C PHE A 79 8.91 9.21 1.46
N ALA A 80 10.09 9.80 1.54
CA ALA A 80 11.33 9.07 1.86
C ALA A 80 11.26 8.40 3.24
N MET A 81 10.79 9.11 4.27
CA MET A 81 10.61 8.55 5.61
C MET A 81 9.63 7.38 5.62
N MET A 82 8.50 7.49 4.91
CA MET A 82 7.50 6.43 4.81
C MET A 82 8.01 5.22 4.02
N MET A 83 8.64 5.45 2.86
CA MET A 83 9.06 4.40 1.92
C MET A 83 10.30 3.67 2.40
N PHE A 84 11.23 4.34 3.07
CA PHE A 84 12.46 3.73 3.59
C PHE A 84 12.41 3.45 5.10
N GLN A 85 11.23 3.47 5.73
CA GLN A 85 11.08 3.19 7.17
C GLN A 85 11.69 1.83 7.60
N ARG A 86 11.72 0.85 6.69
CA ARG A 86 12.31 -0.48 6.92
C ARG A 86 13.75 -0.61 6.41
N SER A 87 14.29 0.40 5.74
CA SER A 87 15.68 0.44 5.29
C SER A 87 16.38 1.69 5.84
N PRO A 88 16.89 1.64 7.10
CA PRO A 88 17.61 2.77 7.68
C PRO A 88 18.83 3.17 6.83
N LEU A 89 19.44 2.21 6.13
CA LEU A 89 20.55 2.44 5.20
C LEU A 89 20.15 3.42 4.07
N ALA A 90 19.14 3.05 3.27
CA ALA A 90 18.66 3.92 2.19
C ALA A 90 18.14 5.26 2.71
N LEU A 91 17.51 5.29 3.89
CA LEU A 91 16.97 6.53 4.46
C LEU A 91 18.09 7.53 4.80
N PHE A 92 19.16 7.10 5.46
CA PHE A 92 20.26 8.02 5.78
C PHE A 92 21.02 8.45 4.53
N GLU A 93 21.22 7.55 3.56
CA GLU A 93 21.85 7.87 2.28
C GLU A 93 21.02 8.90 1.50
N TRP A 94 19.70 8.77 1.53
CA TRP A 94 18.78 9.74 0.94
C TRP A 94 18.92 11.12 1.60
N PHE A 95 18.90 11.21 2.94
CA PHE A 95 19.09 12.48 3.65
C PHE A 95 20.48 13.10 3.37
N ARG A 96 21.52 12.27 3.31
CA ARG A 96 22.88 12.69 2.98
C ARG A 96 23.00 13.21 1.54
N ALA A 97 22.28 12.61 0.60
CA ALA A 97 22.20 13.10 -0.77
C ALA A 97 21.43 14.42 -0.85
N MET A 98 20.36 14.55 -0.07
CA MET A 98 19.53 15.76 -0.02
C MET A 98 20.26 16.95 0.63
N SER A 99 21.02 16.76 1.71
CA SER A 99 21.71 17.86 2.41
C SER A 99 22.71 18.63 1.52
N LYS A 100 23.22 17.97 0.47
CA LYS A 100 24.14 18.55 -0.53
C LYS A 100 23.44 19.35 -1.63
N ARG A 101 22.10 19.31 -1.72
CA ARG A 101 21.35 19.96 -2.81
C ARG A 101 21.27 21.48 -2.65
N PHE A 102 21.00 22.12 -3.78
CA PHE A 102 20.60 23.53 -3.80
C PHE A 102 19.13 23.67 -3.41
N GLY A 103 18.75 24.84 -2.91
CA GLY A 103 17.39 25.12 -2.41
C GLY A 103 17.22 24.94 -0.89
N LEU A 104 18.21 24.37 -0.21
CA LEU A 104 18.25 24.29 1.26
C LEU A 104 18.79 25.57 1.89
N THR A 105 18.22 25.95 3.03
CA THR A 105 18.84 26.91 3.96
C THR A 105 20.04 26.26 4.69
N SER A 106 20.95 27.09 5.22
CA SER A 106 22.08 26.58 6.01
C SER A 106 21.64 25.75 7.21
N GLN A 107 20.54 26.17 7.86
CA GLN A 107 19.98 25.47 9.02
C GLN A 107 19.42 24.09 8.63
N GLU A 108 18.63 24.00 7.56
CA GLU A 108 18.10 22.71 7.09
C GLU A 108 19.22 21.76 6.68
N ARG A 109 20.26 22.27 6.02
CA ARG A 109 21.44 21.49 5.65
C ARG A 109 22.12 20.89 6.88
N GLU A 110 22.32 21.68 7.93
CA GLU A 110 22.91 21.22 9.19
C GLU A 110 22.04 20.15 9.86
N THR A 111 20.72 20.41 9.95
CA THR A 111 19.76 19.46 10.52
C THR A 111 19.78 18.12 9.79
N TYR A 112 19.67 18.12 8.45
CA TYR A 112 19.66 16.88 7.67
C TYR A 112 21.01 16.16 7.69
N ALA A 113 22.12 16.89 7.74
CA ALA A 113 23.45 16.29 7.91
C ALA A 113 23.54 15.57 9.26
N GLN A 114 23.16 16.25 10.35
CA GLN A 114 23.15 15.65 11.68
C GLN A 114 22.23 14.41 11.75
N MET A 115 21.00 14.51 11.25
CA MET A 115 20.09 13.36 11.18
C MET A 115 20.69 12.19 10.39
N SER A 116 21.37 12.46 9.27
CA SER A 116 22.02 11.42 8.48
C SER A 116 23.16 10.75 9.23
N ASP A 117 23.95 11.50 10.00
CA ASP A 117 25.08 10.98 10.77
C ASP A 117 24.59 10.12 11.95
N GLU A 118 23.52 10.53 12.64
CA GLU A 118 22.88 9.75 13.70
C GLU A 118 22.30 8.43 13.17
N MET A 119 21.61 8.47 12.03
CA MET A 119 21.07 7.27 11.38
C MET A 119 22.17 6.33 10.89
N GLU A 120 23.26 6.86 10.33
CA GLU A 120 24.41 6.06 9.92
C GLU A 120 25.06 5.34 11.11
N GLN A 121 25.25 6.03 12.24
CA GLN A 121 25.79 5.41 13.45
C GLN A 121 24.89 4.26 13.94
N ASN A 122 23.57 4.48 13.97
CA ASN A 122 22.62 3.45 14.35
C ASN A 122 22.63 2.25 13.38
N TYR A 123 22.76 2.50 12.08
CA TYR A 123 22.90 1.44 11.08
C TYR A 123 24.18 0.64 11.28
N ARG A 124 25.34 1.28 11.52
CA ARG A 124 26.61 0.58 11.77
C ARG A 124 26.53 -0.33 13.00
N LEU A 125 25.90 0.14 14.09
CA LEU A 125 25.66 -0.69 15.27
C LEU A 125 24.75 -1.90 14.96
N LEU A 126 23.74 -1.71 14.11
CA LEU A 126 22.85 -2.78 13.68
C LEU A 126 23.60 -3.81 12.81
N GLU A 127 24.43 -3.34 11.88
CA GLU A 127 25.27 -4.16 11.01
C GLU A 127 26.29 -4.96 11.82
N GLU A 128 26.96 -4.35 12.80
CA GLU A 128 27.87 -5.06 13.71
C GLU A 128 27.16 -6.17 14.51
N LYS A 129 25.89 -5.96 14.88
CA LYS A 129 25.12 -6.90 15.70
C LYS A 129 24.51 -8.05 14.90
N GLN A 130 24.04 -7.78 13.68
CA GLN A 130 23.25 -8.73 12.87
C GLN A 130 23.99 -9.26 11.63
N GLY A 131 24.97 -8.51 11.14
CA GLY A 131 25.67 -8.77 9.88
C GLY A 131 24.90 -8.29 8.65
N GLU A 132 25.63 -7.76 7.66
CA GLU A 132 25.08 -7.23 6.40
C GLU A 132 24.16 -8.23 5.67
N ALA A 133 24.57 -9.51 5.61
CA ALA A 133 23.82 -10.54 4.89
C ALA A 133 22.41 -10.76 5.47
N LEU A 134 22.27 -10.72 6.80
CA LEU A 134 20.96 -10.85 7.46
C LEU A 134 20.11 -9.61 7.23
N LEU A 135 20.71 -8.42 7.29
CA LEU A 135 20.01 -7.16 7.02
C LEU A 135 19.49 -7.08 5.58
N LYS A 136 20.29 -7.51 4.60
CA LYS A 136 19.84 -7.63 3.20
C LYS A 136 18.71 -8.64 3.04
N ALA A 137 18.78 -9.78 3.72
CA ALA A 137 17.69 -10.76 3.72
C ALA A 137 16.40 -10.21 4.35
N GLN A 138 16.49 -9.22 5.23
CA GLN A 138 15.35 -8.49 5.82
C GLN A 138 14.86 -7.31 4.97
N GLY A 139 15.51 -7.04 3.83
CA GLY A 139 15.13 -5.96 2.93
C GLY A 139 15.76 -4.60 3.23
N VAL A 140 16.81 -4.57 4.06
CA VAL A 140 17.63 -3.36 4.28
C VAL A 140 18.64 -3.25 3.13
N PHE A 141 18.31 -2.42 2.15
CA PHE A 141 19.12 -2.17 0.94
C PHE A 141 19.64 -0.74 0.89
N SER A 142 20.73 -0.51 0.15
CA SER A 142 21.24 0.82 -0.15
C SER A 142 20.37 1.59 -1.14
N LEU A 143 20.57 2.89 -1.20
CA LEU A 143 19.92 3.79 -2.14
C LEU A 143 20.22 3.38 -3.59
N GLU A 144 21.46 3.01 -3.89
CA GLU A 144 21.87 2.50 -5.21
C GLU A 144 21.17 1.18 -5.55
N GLU A 145 21.05 0.27 -4.58
CA GLU A 145 20.33 -1.01 -4.78
C GLU A 145 18.85 -0.78 -5.08
N PHE A 146 18.19 0.16 -4.40
CA PHE A 146 16.82 0.57 -4.75
C PHE A 146 16.76 1.22 -6.13
N ALA A 147 17.65 2.16 -6.44
CA ALA A 147 17.65 2.87 -7.72
C ALA A 147 17.90 1.95 -8.92
N GLY A 148 18.65 0.87 -8.73
CA GLY A 148 18.97 -0.14 -9.75
C GLY A 148 17.83 -1.11 -10.07
N ARG A 149 16.72 -1.09 -9.33
CA ARG A 149 15.53 -1.90 -9.64
C ARG A 149 14.90 -1.45 -10.95
N VAL A 150 14.28 -2.39 -11.65
CA VAL A 150 13.52 -2.10 -12.88
C VAL A 150 12.09 -1.76 -12.48
N MET A 151 11.63 -0.55 -12.82
CA MET A 151 10.21 -0.20 -12.73
C MET A 151 9.50 -0.70 -13.99
N GLU A 152 8.21 -1.04 -13.91
CA GLU A 152 7.48 -1.48 -15.10
C GLU A 152 7.41 -0.40 -16.20
N LEU A 153 7.47 0.87 -15.83
CA LEU A 153 7.57 1.97 -16.80
C LEU A 153 8.91 1.99 -17.57
N ASP A 154 9.99 1.44 -17.01
CA ASP A 154 11.28 1.34 -17.71
C ASP A 154 11.22 0.33 -18.87
N VAL A 155 10.30 -0.63 -18.80
CA VAL A 155 10.05 -1.56 -19.92
C VAL A 155 9.47 -0.79 -21.12
N LEU A 156 8.73 0.30 -20.88
CA LEU A 156 8.13 1.12 -21.94
C LEU A 156 9.14 1.95 -22.75
N THR A 157 10.38 2.09 -22.26
CA THR A 157 11.46 2.78 -22.97
C THR A 157 12.36 1.81 -23.74
N SER A 158 12.37 0.53 -23.35
CA SER A 158 13.22 -0.51 -23.94
C SER A 158 12.49 -1.41 -24.94
N GLU A 159 11.16 -1.51 -24.86
CA GLU A 159 10.35 -2.39 -25.72
C GLU A 159 9.33 -1.63 -26.58
N THR A 160 8.90 -2.26 -27.67
CA THR A 160 7.78 -1.73 -28.46
C THR A 160 6.46 -1.94 -27.74
N ILE A 161 5.52 -1.01 -27.94
CA ILE A 161 4.16 -1.09 -27.39
C ILE A 161 3.47 -2.42 -27.76
N ASP A 162 3.72 -2.95 -28.97
CA ASP A 162 3.14 -4.23 -29.40
C ASP A 162 3.70 -5.44 -28.63
N SER A 163 5.00 -5.41 -28.29
CA SER A 163 5.64 -6.46 -27.48
C SER A 163 5.08 -6.48 -26.07
N LEU A 164 4.86 -5.29 -25.49
CA LEU A 164 4.24 -5.12 -24.18
C LEU A 164 2.83 -5.70 -24.13
N PHE A 165 1.99 -5.42 -25.14
CA PHE A 165 0.64 -5.98 -25.21
C PHE A 165 0.64 -7.49 -25.42
N THR A 166 1.59 -8.02 -26.20
CA THR A 166 1.76 -9.46 -26.38
C THR A 166 2.09 -10.13 -25.05
N ARG A 167 3.04 -9.56 -24.29
CA ARG A 167 3.41 -10.05 -22.96
C ARG A 167 2.26 -9.95 -21.95
N ALA A 168 1.58 -8.81 -21.90
CA ALA A 168 0.42 -8.63 -21.02
C ALA A 168 -0.68 -9.66 -21.35
N GLN A 169 -0.91 -9.95 -22.64
CA GLN A 169 -1.90 -10.94 -23.04
C GLN A 169 -1.51 -12.37 -22.63
N GLN A 170 -0.21 -12.69 -22.65
CA GLN A 170 0.31 -13.96 -22.14
C GLN A 170 0.11 -14.08 -20.63
N TRP A 171 0.57 -13.09 -19.86
CA TRP A 171 0.44 -13.07 -18.40
C TRP A 171 -1.01 -13.13 -17.92
N LEU A 172 -1.95 -12.52 -18.63
CA LEU A 172 -3.39 -12.62 -18.33
C LEU A 172 -3.95 -14.05 -18.50
N GLY A 173 -3.25 -14.95 -19.17
CA GLY A 173 -3.68 -16.34 -19.42
C GLY A 173 -2.93 -17.40 -18.60
N GLU A 174 -2.01 -16.99 -17.72
CA GLU A 174 -1.19 -17.91 -16.90
C GLU A 174 -1.86 -18.17 -15.54
N ASP A 175 -1.37 -17.54 -14.48
CA ASP A 175 -1.89 -17.63 -13.12
C ASP A 175 -2.33 -16.25 -12.60
N ALA A 176 -2.89 -16.23 -11.38
CA ALA A 176 -3.43 -15.00 -10.79
C ALA A 176 -2.36 -13.92 -10.54
N ASP A 177 -1.13 -14.31 -10.18
CA ASP A 177 -0.06 -13.36 -9.88
C ASP A 177 0.50 -12.75 -11.18
N SER A 178 0.71 -13.57 -12.20
CA SER A 178 1.02 -13.10 -13.56
C SER A 178 -0.08 -12.16 -14.08
N ALA A 179 -1.35 -12.51 -13.90
CA ALA A 179 -2.46 -11.66 -14.32
C ALA A 179 -2.50 -10.31 -13.59
N LEU A 180 -2.18 -10.28 -12.28
CA LEU A 180 -2.04 -9.04 -11.51
C LEU A 180 -0.93 -8.14 -12.07
N ASN A 181 0.22 -8.71 -12.44
CA ASN A 181 1.33 -7.97 -13.05
C ASN A 181 0.91 -7.36 -14.40
N ALA A 182 0.18 -8.11 -15.23
CA ALA A 182 -0.37 -7.57 -16.47
C ALA A 182 -1.33 -6.40 -16.22
N VAL A 183 -2.24 -6.52 -15.26
CA VAL A 183 -3.19 -5.46 -14.88
C VAL A 183 -2.45 -4.20 -14.42
N ARG A 184 -1.43 -4.34 -13.56
CA ARG A 184 -0.59 -3.24 -13.07
C ARG A 184 0.19 -2.53 -14.19
N LEU A 185 0.66 -3.27 -15.19
CA LEU A 185 1.31 -2.68 -16.36
C LEU A 185 0.30 -1.90 -17.20
N LEU A 186 -0.84 -2.51 -17.52
CA LEU A 186 -1.85 -1.93 -18.42
C LEU A 186 -2.43 -0.61 -17.90
N CYS A 187 -2.54 -0.42 -16.58
CA CYS A 187 -3.06 0.82 -16.00
C CYS A 187 -2.16 2.05 -16.25
N MET A 188 -0.88 1.82 -16.57
CA MET A 188 0.10 2.86 -16.83
C MET A 188 0.43 3.01 -18.33
N VAL A 189 -0.38 2.43 -19.21
CA VAL A 189 -0.22 2.59 -20.66
C VAL A 189 -1.52 3.19 -21.20
N PRO A 190 -1.63 4.53 -21.33
CA PRO A 190 -2.85 5.22 -21.79
C PRO A 190 -3.11 5.00 -23.29
N ASP A 191 -3.45 3.77 -23.65
CA ASP A 191 -3.75 3.28 -25.00
C ASP A 191 -5.10 2.54 -24.96
N ALA A 192 -5.88 2.67 -26.04
CA ALA A 192 -7.21 2.05 -26.16
C ALA A 192 -7.18 0.51 -26.01
N ARG A 193 -6.05 -0.12 -26.33
CA ARG A 193 -5.84 -1.56 -26.12
C ARG A 193 -5.77 -1.92 -24.64
N SER A 194 -5.15 -1.08 -23.81
CA SER A 194 -5.10 -1.28 -22.36
C SER A 194 -6.50 -1.29 -21.77
N GLU A 195 -7.32 -0.29 -22.12
CA GLU A 195 -8.72 -0.23 -21.71
C GLU A 195 -9.49 -1.48 -22.18
N LYS A 196 -9.34 -1.86 -23.45
CA LYS A 196 -10.02 -3.03 -24.01
C LYS A 196 -9.66 -4.32 -23.28
N MET A 197 -8.37 -4.52 -22.96
CA MET A 197 -7.88 -5.69 -22.23
C MET A 197 -8.38 -5.70 -20.79
N LEU A 198 -8.27 -4.58 -20.06
CA LEU A 198 -8.79 -4.46 -18.69
C LEU A 198 -10.30 -4.70 -18.63
N ARG A 199 -11.08 -4.13 -19.56
CA ARG A 199 -12.53 -4.41 -19.67
C ARG A 199 -12.83 -5.88 -19.99
N ARG A 200 -11.93 -6.60 -20.66
CA ARG A 200 -12.07 -8.04 -20.90
C ARG A 200 -11.81 -8.83 -19.62
N VAL A 201 -10.77 -8.46 -18.87
CA VAL A 201 -10.48 -9.03 -17.54
C VAL A 201 -11.68 -8.86 -16.61
N CYS A 202 -12.26 -7.66 -16.54
CA CYS A 202 -13.45 -7.38 -15.73
C CYS A 202 -14.64 -8.31 -16.03
N ARG A 203 -14.81 -8.75 -17.28
CA ARG A 203 -15.92 -9.58 -17.74
C ARG A 203 -15.60 -11.08 -17.78
N ASN A 204 -14.38 -11.47 -17.44
CA ASN A 204 -13.96 -12.88 -17.52
C ASN A 204 -14.37 -13.61 -16.24
N GLU A 205 -15.31 -14.54 -16.36
CA GLU A 205 -15.87 -15.28 -15.22
C GLU A 205 -14.87 -16.25 -14.58
N ASP A 206 -13.90 -16.73 -15.37
CA ASP A 206 -12.88 -17.68 -14.93
C ASP A 206 -11.71 -16.97 -14.22
N MET A 207 -11.70 -15.63 -14.21
CA MET A 207 -10.62 -14.86 -13.62
C MET A 207 -10.75 -14.78 -12.11
N ASN A 208 -9.61 -14.80 -11.40
CA ASN A 208 -9.58 -14.61 -9.96
C ASN A 208 -10.28 -13.28 -9.55
N GLY A 209 -11.09 -13.34 -8.50
CA GLY A 209 -11.87 -12.21 -8.01
C GLY A 209 -11.03 -10.96 -7.69
N LYS A 210 -9.82 -11.14 -7.14
CA LYS A 210 -8.88 -10.05 -6.88
C LYS A 210 -8.40 -9.39 -8.17
N VAL A 211 -8.07 -10.18 -9.18
CA VAL A 211 -7.62 -9.69 -10.49
C VAL A 211 -8.72 -8.85 -11.15
N ILE A 212 -9.98 -9.29 -11.08
CA ILE A 212 -11.13 -8.54 -11.61
C ILE A 212 -11.27 -7.17 -10.92
N THR A 213 -11.20 -7.13 -9.58
CA THR A 213 -11.29 -5.87 -8.82
C THR A 213 -10.10 -4.95 -9.09
N GLN A 214 -8.90 -5.50 -9.18
CA GLN A 214 -7.70 -4.72 -9.52
C GLN A 214 -7.74 -4.20 -10.96
N ALA A 215 -8.34 -4.94 -11.90
CA ALA A 215 -8.57 -4.45 -13.26
C ALA A 215 -9.57 -3.28 -13.27
N LEU A 216 -10.59 -3.32 -12.41
CA LEU A 216 -11.55 -2.23 -12.25
C LEU A 216 -10.89 -0.96 -11.67
N LEU A 217 -10.06 -1.10 -10.62
CA LEU A 217 -9.22 -0.01 -10.10
C LEU A 217 -8.29 0.55 -11.19
N SER A 218 -7.66 -0.35 -11.94
CA SER A 218 -6.76 -0.01 -13.04
C SER A 218 -7.42 0.78 -14.15
N LEU A 219 -8.68 0.49 -14.48
CA LEU A 219 -9.47 1.30 -15.42
C LEU A 219 -9.62 2.74 -14.91
N ARG A 220 -9.91 2.93 -13.62
CA ARG A 220 -10.01 4.28 -13.02
C ARG A 220 -8.67 5.02 -13.11
N TRP A 221 -7.56 4.36 -12.77
CA TRP A 221 -6.21 4.94 -12.84
C TRP A 221 -5.72 5.19 -14.27
N LEU A 222 -6.21 4.43 -15.25
CA LEU A 222 -5.99 4.68 -16.67
C LEU A 222 -6.73 5.93 -17.17
N GLY A 223 -7.71 6.42 -16.40
CA GLY A 223 -8.55 7.58 -16.74
C GLY A 223 -9.92 7.22 -17.32
N VAL A 224 -10.34 5.96 -17.23
CA VAL A 224 -11.67 5.52 -17.68
C VAL A 224 -12.74 5.92 -16.66
N ARG A 225 -13.86 6.44 -17.15
CA ARG A 225 -14.97 6.97 -16.35
C ARG A 225 -16.30 6.30 -16.72
N GLY A 226 -17.32 6.48 -15.89
CA GLY A 226 -18.65 5.90 -16.08
C GLY A 226 -18.75 4.39 -15.81
N ASN A 227 -19.73 3.76 -16.45
CA ASN A 227 -20.17 2.41 -16.12
C ASN A 227 -19.27 1.30 -16.71
N ILE A 228 -18.82 0.39 -15.86
CA ILE A 228 -18.07 -0.81 -16.20
C ILE A 228 -18.87 -2.05 -15.81
N LYS A 229 -19.04 -2.97 -16.76
CA LYS A 229 -19.61 -4.30 -16.49
C LYS A 229 -18.51 -5.22 -15.97
N ILE A 230 -18.77 -5.85 -14.84
CA ILE A 230 -17.96 -6.92 -14.28
C ILE A 230 -18.77 -8.22 -14.23
N HIS A 231 -18.10 -9.37 -14.21
CA HIS A 231 -18.71 -10.65 -13.89
C HIS A 231 -17.95 -11.33 -12.77
N LYS A 232 -18.62 -11.60 -11.65
CA LYS A 232 -17.97 -12.15 -10.47
C LYS A 232 -18.96 -12.94 -9.63
N MET A 233 -18.50 -14.04 -9.05
CA MET A 233 -19.36 -14.97 -8.28
C MET A 233 -20.58 -15.47 -9.08
N GLY A 234 -20.43 -15.65 -10.40
CA GLY A 234 -21.51 -16.13 -11.26
C GLY A 234 -22.57 -15.08 -11.60
N GLU A 235 -22.38 -13.81 -11.21
CA GLU A 235 -23.33 -12.74 -11.45
C GLU A 235 -22.70 -11.55 -12.20
N PRO A 236 -23.41 -10.96 -13.19
CA PRO A 236 -23.02 -9.70 -13.79
C PRO A 236 -23.38 -8.53 -12.88
N TYR A 237 -22.45 -7.58 -12.74
CA TYR A 237 -22.69 -6.34 -11.99
C TYR A 237 -22.18 -5.13 -12.79
N VAL A 238 -22.75 -3.95 -12.53
CA VAL A 238 -22.33 -2.69 -13.14
C VAL A 238 -21.81 -1.76 -12.06
N VAL A 239 -20.55 -1.34 -12.20
CA VAL A 239 -19.93 -0.36 -11.30
C VAL A 239 -19.77 0.95 -12.05
N ASN A 240 -20.24 2.05 -11.44
CA ASN A 240 -19.92 3.39 -11.90
C ASN A 240 -18.56 3.81 -11.35
N LEU A 241 -17.55 4.04 -12.20
CA LEU A 241 -16.22 4.45 -11.75
C LEU A 241 -16.17 5.89 -11.22
N ASP A 242 -17.17 6.72 -11.54
CA ASP A 242 -17.25 8.10 -11.05
C ASP A 242 -17.74 8.16 -9.59
N ASP A 243 -18.58 7.19 -9.21
CA ASP A 243 -19.12 7.04 -7.86
C ASP A 243 -19.37 5.55 -7.57
N PRO A 244 -18.30 4.79 -7.24
CA PRO A 244 -18.40 3.35 -7.05
C PRO A 244 -19.11 3.03 -5.73
N GLN A 245 -20.19 2.24 -5.84
CA GLN A 245 -20.96 1.76 -4.70
C GLN A 245 -21.01 0.22 -4.73
N PRO A 246 -20.37 -0.47 -3.76
CA PRO A 246 -19.57 0.07 -2.64
C PRO A 246 -18.23 0.69 -3.09
N GLU A 247 -17.55 1.38 -2.16
CA GLU A 247 -16.32 2.14 -2.40
C GLU A 247 -15.22 1.35 -3.13
N LEU A 248 -14.81 1.79 -4.32
CA LEU A 248 -13.66 1.22 -5.01
C LEU A 248 -12.37 1.94 -4.62
N THR A 249 -11.61 1.35 -3.68
CA THR A 249 -10.36 1.90 -3.14
C THR A 249 -9.26 0.85 -3.12
N ILE A 250 -7.99 1.26 -3.08
CA ILE A 250 -6.82 0.39 -2.81
C ILE A 250 -6.43 0.37 -1.32
N SER A 251 -7.00 1.26 -0.51
CA SER A 251 -6.81 1.24 0.94
C SER A 251 -7.84 0.35 1.62
N VAL A 252 -7.77 0.25 2.96
CA VAL A 252 -8.87 -0.29 3.75
C VAL A 252 -10.09 0.60 3.56
N PRO A 253 -11.26 0.06 3.18
CA PRO A 253 -12.46 0.87 2.96
C PRO A 253 -12.90 1.59 4.24
N ALA A 254 -13.40 2.81 4.08
CA ALA A 254 -13.78 3.66 5.22
C ALA A 254 -14.87 3.01 6.10
N ALA A 255 -15.71 2.16 5.52
CA ALA A 255 -16.76 1.41 6.23
C ALA A 255 -16.22 0.50 7.36
N TYR A 256 -14.94 0.12 7.33
CA TYR A 256 -14.32 -0.71 8.37
C TYR A 256 -13.76 0.11 9.54
N LYS A 257 -13.61 1.43 9.40
CA LYS A 257 -13.08 2.32 10.46
C LYS A 257 -13.78 2.11 11.81
N PRO A 258 -15.13 2.07 11.89
CA PRO A 258 -15.81 1.91 13.17
C PRO A 258 -15.40 0.61 13.89
N ALA A 259 -15.28 -0.51 13.17
CA ALA A 259 -14.86 -1.78 13.75
C ALA A 259 -13.38 -1.80 14.14
N LEU A 260 -12.51 -1.15 13.37
CA LEU A 260 -11.10 -0.96 13.73
C LEU A 260 -10.94 -0.09 14.99
N ASP A 261 -11.77 0.94 15.15
CA ASP A 261 -11.79 1.78 16.35
C ASP A 261 -12.24 0.97 17.58
N ARG A 262 -13.22 0.05 17.44
CA ARG A 262 -13.63 -0.86 18.55
C ARG A 262 -12.57 -1.90 18.88
N MET A 263 -11.81 -2.35 17.88
CA MET A 263 -10.64 -3.21 18.11
C MET A 263 -9.59 -2.49 18.96
N LYS A 264 -9.29 -1.23 18.62
CA LYS A 264 -8.38 -0.39 19.43
C LYS A 264 -8.93 -0.15 20.83
N LEU A 265 -10.24 0.09 20.96
CA LEU A 265 -10.91 0.26 22.25
C LEU A 265 -10.81 -0.97 23.14
N TRP A 266 -10.97 -2.17 22.58
CA TRP A 266 -10.77 -3.41 23.34
C TRP A 266 -9.32 -3.55 23.82
N ILE A 267 -8.34 -3.27 22.96
CA ILE A 267 -6.92 -3.33 23.34
C ILE A 267 -6.61 -2.30 24.44
N ALA A 268 -7.11 -1.06 24.31
CA ALA A 268 -6.91 -0.02 25.31
C ALA A 268 -7.54 -0.37 26.67
N LYS A 269 -8.67 -1.09 26.67
CA LYS A 269 -9.26 -1.66 27.89
C LYS A 269 -8.34 -2.69 28.53
N GLU A 270 -7.79 -3.61 27.75
CA GLU A 270 -6.84 -4.62 28.26
C GLU A 270 -5.51 -4.01 28.74
N GLN A 271 -5.12 -2.85 28.21
CA GLN A 271 -3.98 -2.06 28.69
C GLN A 271 -4.30 -1.22 29.95
N GLY A 272 -5.57 -1.16 30.38
CA GLY A 272 -6.01 -0.32 31.51
C GLY A 272 -6.06 1.18 31.20
N VAL A 273 -5.95 1.58 29.94
CA VAL A 273 -6.07 2.98 29.49
C VAL A 273 -7.53 3.44 29.47
N VAL A 274 -8.44 2.50 29.19
CA VAL A 274 -9.89 2.71 29.17
C VAL A 274 -10.54 1.78 30.20
N SER A 275 -11.53 2.26 30.94
CA SER A 275 -12.26 1.43 31.90
C SER A 275 -13.18 0.42 31.22
N ALA A 276 -13.54 -0.66 31.92
CA ALA A 276 -14.49 -1.64 31.40
C ALA A 276 -15.88 -1.03 31.13
N GLU A 277 -16.32 -0.06 31.95
CA GLU A 277 -17.59 0.63 31.78
C GLU A 277 -17.60 1.49 30.51
N GLU A 278 -16.52 2.24 30.26
CA GLU A 278 -16.36 3.02 29.02
C GLU A 278 -16.29 2.11 27.79
N TYR A 279 -15.62 0.96 27.88
CA TYR A 279 -15.60 -0.02 26.80
C TYR A 279 -17.01 -0.53 26.49
N GLU A 280 -17.75 -1.02 27.49
CA GLU A 280 -19.08 -1.61 27.28
C GLU A 280 -20.10 -0.59 26.74
N ALA A 281 -19.96 0.70 27.09
CA ALA A 281 -20.82 1.76 26.57
C ALA A 281 -20.69 1.95 25.05
N HIS A 282 -19.54 1.65 24.45
CA HIS A 282 -19.23 1.95 23.04
C HIS A 282 -18.84 0.72 22.19
N ALA A 283 -18.58 -0.43 22.82
CA ALA A 283 -18.17 -1.64 22.15
C ALA A 283 -19.21 -2.14 21.14
N SER A 284 -20.49 -2.03 21.49
CA SER A 284 -21.62 -2.51 20.68
C SER A 284 -22.29 -1.42 19.84
N THR A 285 -21.77 -0.19 19.81
CA THR A 285 -22.37 0.89 19.01
C THR A 285 -21.83 0.89 17.59
N ASP A 286 -22.71 1.01 16.59
CA ASP A 286 -22.31 1.16 15.17
C ASP A 286 -22.04 2.63 14.79
N GLU A 287 -21.69 3.45 15.78
CA GLU A 287 -21.40 4.87 15.55
C GLU A 287 -20.13 5.04 14.70
N PRO A 288 -20.14 5.89 13.66
CA PRO A 288 -19.00 6.06 12.76
C PRO A 288 -17.71 6.50 13.44
N GLU A 289 -17.83 7.24 14.53
CA GLU A 289 -16.73 7.82 15.28
C GLU A 289 -16.97 7.62 16.78
N LEU A 290 -15.89 7.36 17.51
CA LEU A 290 -15.93 7.36 18.97
C LEU A 290 -15.94 8.82 19.49
N PRO A 291 -16.47 9.06 20.70
CA PRO A 291 -16.34 10.36 21.36
C PRO A 291 -14.88 10.83 21.39
N GLN A 292 -14.65 12.13 21.19
CA GLN A 292 -13.30 12.71 21.11
C GLN A 292 -12.41 12.33 22.31
N GLU A 293 -12.99 12.31 23.52
CA GLU A 293 -12.27 11.91 24.72
C GLU A 293 -11.71 10.48 24.64
N LEU A 294 -12.50 9.53 24.11
CA LEU A 294 -12.03 8.17 23.88
C LEU A 294 -11.03 8.12 22.73
N ALA A 295 -11.27 8.84 21.64
CA ALA A 295 -10.34 8.92 20.51
C ALA A 295 -8.94 9.40 20.95
N ASP A 296 -8.88 10.40 21.84
CA ASP A 296 -7.63 10.92 22.41
C ASP A 296 -6.94 9.87 23.30
N LYS A 297 -7.71 9.13 24.12
CA LYS A 297 -7.20 8.00 24.92
C LYS A 297 -6.64 6.88 24.03
N LEU A 298 -7.31 6.58 22.90
CA LEU A 298 -6.85 5.58 21.94
C LEU A 298 -5.58 6.00 21.20
N ALA A 299 -5.41 7.30 20.93
CA ALA A 299 -4.16 7.81 20.34
C ALA A 299 -2.97 7.63 21.28
N ALA A 300 -3.20 7.63 22.61
CA ALA A 300 -2.19 7.33 23.62
C ALA A 300 -1.98 5.82 23.84
N ALA A 301 -2.91 4.97 23.42
CA ALA A 301 -2.78 3.52 23.53
C ALA A 301 -1.81 2.98 22.47
N GLU A 302 -0.79 2.24 22.92
CA GLU A 302 0.18 1.63 22.01
C GLU A 302 -0.41 0.36 21.39
N VAL A 303 -0.98 0.48 20.20
CA VAL A 303 -1.30 -0.69 19.36
C VAL A 303 -0.18 -0.88 18.35
N PRO A 304 0.65 -1.93 18.48
CA PRO A 304 1.74 -2.21 17.54
C PRO A 304 1.27 -2.11 16.09
N SER A 305 1.96 -1.31 15.29
CA SER A 305 1.62 -1.07 13.88
C SER A 305 1.56 -2.36 13.07
N ALA A 306 2.45 -3.31 13.36
CA ALA A 306 2.45 -4.64 12.76
C ALA A 306 1.12 -5.39 12.92
N TRP A 307 0.43 -5.23 14.05
CA TRP A 307 -0.87 -5.89 14.28
C TRP A 307 -1.99 -5.24 13.45
N GLN A 308 -1.97 -3.92 13.31
CA GLN A 308 -2.91 -3.19 12.46
C GLN A 308 -2.71 -3.59 10.99
N GLU A 309 -1.47 -3.73 10.54
CA GLU A 309 -1.14 -4.11 9.17
C GLU A 309 -1.60 -5.53 8.80
N VAL A 310 -1.55 -6.48 9.74
CA VAL A 310 -2.12 -7.83 9.54
C VAL A 310 -3.61 -7.73 9.21
N ILE A 311 -4.36 -6.93 9.96
CA ILE A 311 -5.80 -6.77 9.75
C ILE A 311 -6.10 -5.98 8.49
N HIS A 312 -5.37 -4.89 8.23
CA HIS A 312 -5.52 -4.13 7.00
C HIS A 312 -5.31 -5.01 5.76
N THR A 313 -4.29 -5.88 5.79
CA THR A 313 -4.00 -6.83 4.71
C THR A 313 -5.16 -7.81 4.50
N LEU A 314 -5.70 -8.39 5.59
CA LEU A 314 -6.81 -9.34 5.50
C LEU A 314 -8.11 -8.69 5.03
N ILE A 315 -8.45 -7.50 5.53
CA ILE A 315 -9.61 -6.74 5.06
C ILE A 315 -9.45 -6.44 3.57
N ARG A 316 -8.28 -5.95 3.14
CA ARG A 316 -8.00 -5.63 1.74
C ARG A 316 -8.13 -6.84 0.83
N ALA A 317 -7.51 -7.96 1.19
CA ALA A 317 -7.57 -9.19 0.42
C ALA A 317 -9.00 -9.70 0.26
N SER A 318 -9.80 -9.60 1.32
CA SER A 318 -11.21 -9.98 1.32
C SER A 318 -12.05 -9.04 0.48
N TYR A 319 -11.81 -7.75 0.60
CA TYR A 319 -12.47 -6.73 -0.20
C TYR A 319 -12.20 -6.94 -1.69
N ASP A 320 -10.93 -7.12 -2.08
CA ASP A 320 -10.54 -7.43 -3.46
C ASP A 320 -11.21 -8.71 -3.95
N GLN A 321 -11.21 -9.77 -3.14
CA GLN A 321 -11.77 -11.05 -3.54
C GLN A 321 -13.28 -11.01 -3.73
N TYR A 322 -14.01 -10.22 -2.95
CA TYR A 322 -15.47 -10.27 -2.90
C TYR A 322 -16.19 -9.06 -3.50
N TYR A 323 -15.50 -7.93 -3.71
CA TYR A 323 -16.09 -6.73 -4.32
C TYR A 323 -16.84 -7.05 -5.63
N PRO A 324 -18.09 -6.61 -5.82
CA PRO A 324 -18.84 -5.64 -5.02
C PRO A 324 -19.71 -6.29 -3.92
N PHE A 325 -19.72 -7.62 -3.81
CA PHE A 325 -20.52 -8.39 -2.85
C PHE A 325 -19.88 -8.44 -1.46
N VAL A 326 -19.44 -7.28 -0.97
CA VAL A 326 -18.85 -7.14 0.35
C VAL A 326 -19.95 -6.93 1.40
N PRO A 327 -19.82 -7.50 2.61
CA PRO A 327 -20.79 -7.30 3.68
C PRO A 327 -20.92 -5.82 4.05
N THR A 328 -22.14 -5.40 4.39
CA THR A 328 -22.33 -4.14 5.11
C THR A 328 -21.75 -4.28 6.52
N ILE A 329 -20.93 -3.33 6.93
CA ILE A 329 -20.35 -3.33 8.28
C ILE A 329 -21.39 -2.79 9.27
N ARG A 330 -21.90 -3.71 10.09
CA ARG A 330 -22.80 -3.50 11.24
C ARG A 330 -22.37 -4.48 12.32
N ASN A 331 -22.83 -4.28 13.55
CA ASN A 331 -22.41 -5.08 14.70
C ASN A 331 -20.88 -4.99 14.84
N THR A 332 -20.39 -3.76 15.05
CA THR A 332 -18.95 -3.46 15.03
C THR A 332 -18.17 -4.20 16.11
N ARG A 333 -18.81 -4.62 17.21
CA ARG A 333 -18.20 -5.47 18.26
C ARG A 333 -17.75 -6.81 17.68
N GLU A 334 -18.59 -7.45 16.89
CA GLU A 334 -18.37 -8.77 16.30
C GLU A 334 -17.28 -8.70 15.23
N TRP A 335 -17.26 -7.64 14.41
CA TRP A 335 -16.14 -7.38 13.49
C TRP A 335 -14.83 -7.11 14.23
N SER A 336 -14.87 -6.27 15.27
CA SER A 336 -13.73 -6.00 16.14
C SER A 336 -13.18 -7.29 16.74
N ASN A 337 -14.04 -8.14 17.30
CA ASN A 337 -13.68 -9.43 17.87
C ASN A 337 -13.08 -10.37 16.82
N ALA A 338 -13.60 -10.37 15.59
CA ALA A 338 -13.01 -11.11 14.47
C ALA A 338 -11.57 -10.65 14.16
N PHE A 339 -11.29 -9.34 14.21
CA PHE A 339 -9.95 -8.79 14.04
C PHE A 339 -9.03 -9.21 15.17
N ILE A 340 -9.47 -9.12 16.43
CA ILE A 340 -8.66 -9.51 17.59
C ILE A 340 -8.32 -11.01 17.52
N LEU A 341 -9.27 -11.87 17.13
CA LEU A 341 -9.03 -13.30 16.94
C LEU A 341 -7.97 -13.58 15.87
N LEU A 342 -7.94 -12.79 14.79
CA LEU A 342 -6.95 -12.90 13.73
C LEU A 342 -5.57 -12.40 14.16
N ILE A 343 -5.50 -11.28 14.88
CA ILE A 343 -4.26 -10.75 15.47
C ILE A 343 -3.67 -11.78 16.44
N LYS A 344 -4.49 -12.31 17.35
CA LYS A 344 -4.08 -13.35 18.30
C LYS A 344 -3.51 -14.57 17.57
N GLN A 345 -4.23 -15.07 16.56
CA GLN A 345 -3.76 -16.20 15.75
C GLN A 345 -2.41 -15.93 15.07
N TYR A 346 -2.19 -14.71 14.56
CA TYR A 346 -0.93 -14.32 13.98
C TYR A 346 0.20 -14.31 15.01
N ILE A 347 0.01 -13.64 16.15
CA ILE A 347 1.00 -13.50 17.23
C ILE A 347 1.41 -14.87 17.79
N GLU A 348 0.44 -15.68 18.17
CA GLU A 348 0.70 -17.04 18.68
C GLU A 348 1.38 -17.91 17.63
N GLY A 349 0.97 -17.76 16.36
CA GLY A 349 1.53 -18.51 15.24
C GLY A 349 2.97 -18.15 14.88
N ILE A 350 3.40 -16.90 15.10
CA ILE A 350 4.81 -16.49 14.96
C ILE A 350 5.65 -16.82 16.21
N GLY A 351 5.05 -17.47 17.22
CA GLY A 351 5.73 -17.93 18.43
C GLY A 351 5.83 -16.88 19.54
N GLU A 352 5.07 -15.78 19.46
CA GLU A 352 4.95 -14.80 20.55
C GLU A 352 3.77 -15.13 21.48
N PRO A 353 3.88 -14.89 22.79
CA PRO A 353 2.74 -15.01 23.68
C PRO A 353 1.74 -13.88 23.43
N TRP A 354 0.45 -14.21 23.39
CA TRP A 354 -0.62 -13.22 23.38
C TRP A 354 -0.62 -12.45 24.72
N PRO A 355 -0.46 -11.10 24.72
CA PRO A 355 -0.23 -10.35 25.96
C PRO A 355 -1.51 -9.95 26.72
N TYR A 356 -2.71 -10.24 26.17
CA TYR A 356 -3.99 -9.79 26.73
C TYR A 356 -4.90 -10.96 27.13
N GLY A 357 -6.07 -10.64 27.69
CA GLY A 357 -7.11 -11.62 27.98
C GLY A 357 -7.62 -12.37 26.73
N GLU A 358 -8.42 -13.41 26.97
CA GLU A 358 -9.09 -14.11 25.87
C GLU A 358 -10.06 -13.17 25.15
N PRO A 359 -10.00 -13.08 23.82
CA PRO A 359 -10.98 -12.33 23.04
C PRO A 359 -12.37 -12.94 23.22
N GLU A 360 -13.39 -12.09 23.16
CA GLU A 360 -14.77 -12.52 23.18
C GLU A 360 -15.05 -13.43 21.98
N ARG A 361 -15.69 -14.57 22.24
CA ARG A 361 -16.04 -15.55 21.21
C ARG A 361 -17.54 -15.52 20.99
N ASP A 362 -17.94 -14.78 19.96
CA ASP A 362 -19.29 -14.79 19.40
C ASP A 362 -19.30 -15.57 18.08
N ASP A 363 -20.37 -16.31 17.81
CA ASP A 363 -20.50 -17.11 16.58
C ASP A 363 -20.42 -16.23 15.31
N THR A 364 -20.95 -15.01 15.37
CA THR A 364 -20.89 -14.02 14.28
C THR A 364 -19.47 -13.53 14.05
N ALA A 365 -18.71 -13.28 15.12
CA ALA A 365 -17.29 -12.92 15.02
C ALA A 365 -16.47 -14.04 14.35
N VAL A 366 -16.77 -15.31 14.67
CA VAL A 366 -16.14 -16.46 14.01
C VAL A 366 -16.50 -16.52 12.52
N LEU A 367 -17.74 -16.22 12.15
CA LEU A 367 -18.16 -16.13 10.75
C LEU A 367 -17.42 -15.02 10.00
N HIS A 368 -17.30 -13.81 10.57
CA HIS A 368 -16.53 -12.72 9.97
C HIS A 368 -15.05 -13.06 9.80
N ARG A 369 -14.45 -13.70 10.81
CA ARG A 369 -13.07 -14.22 10.72
C ARG A 369 -12.92 -15.21 9.57
N ASN A 370 -13.81 -16.19 9.47
CA ASN A 370 -13.73 -17.23 8.43
C ASN A 370 -13.97 -16.65 7.04
N TRP A 371 -14.88 -15.67 6.92
CA TRP A 371 -15.08 -14.93 5.69
C TRP A 371 -13.79 -14.23 5.24
N MET A 372 -13.07 -13.56 6.15
CA MET A 372 -11.78 -12.93 5.78
C MET A 372 -10.72 -13.96 5.37
N LEU A 373 -10.59 -15.05 6.12
CA LEU A 373 -9.61 -16.10 5.82
C LEU A 373 -9.88 -16.83 4.51
N SER A 374 -11.15 -16.95 4.10
CA SER A 374 -11.51 -17.57 2.83
C SER A 374 -10.96 -16.83 1.61
N ALA A 375 -10.68 -15.53 1.73
CA ALA A 375 -10.03 -14.73 0.69
C ALA A 375 -8.49 -14.70 0.76
N TYR A 376 -7.92 -15.29 1.81
CA TYR A 376 -6.48 -15.35 2.03
C TYR A 376 -6.08 -16.78 2.46
N PRO A 377 -6.16 -17.76 1.54
CA PRO A 377 -5.95 -19.18 1.87
C PRO A 377 -4.55 -19.46 2.43
N ASP A 378 -3.55 -18.67 2.02
CA ASP A 378 -2.16 -18.82 2.43
C ASP A 378 -1.85 -18.22 3.80
N PHE A 379 -2.84 -17.73 4.55
CA PHE A 379 -2.62 -17.04 5.83
C PHE A 379 -1.74 -17.84 6.80
N LYS A 380 -2.02 -19.15 6.92
CA LYS A 380 -1.24 -20.04 7.78
C LYS A 380 0.18 -20.25 7.26
N ALA A 381 0.35 -20.42 5.94
CA ALA A 381 1.66 -20.57 5.34
C ALA A 381 2.51 -19.31 5.53
N SER A 382 1.91 -18.12 5.42
CA SER A 382 2.56 -16.83 5.69
C SER A 382 3.00 -16.71 7.16
N ILE A 383 2.17 -17.14 8.10
CA ILE A 383 2.52 -17.18 9.53
C ILE A 383 3.71 -18.14 9.77
N GLU A 384 3.68 -19.34 9.19
CA GLU A 384 4.77 -20.31 9.32
C GLU A 384 6.08 -19.79 8.72
N ALA A 385 6.02 -19.11 7.58
CA ALA A 385 7.18 -18.47 6.97
C ALA A 385 7.75 -17.36 7.87
N ALA A 386 6.88 -16.52 8.45
CA ALA A 386 7.28 -15.48 9.40
C ALA A 386 7.91 -16.07 10.68
N ALA A 387 7.33 -17.16 11.21
CA ALA A 387 7.88 -17.88 12.36
C ALA A 387 9.29 -18.42 12.09
N LYS A 388 9.52 -19.01 10.90
CA LYS A 388 10.83 -19.50 10.47
C LYS A 388 11.86 -18.38 10.35
N LEU A 389 11.49 -17.26 9.70
CA LEU A 389 12.36 -16.09 9.58
C LEU A 389 12.76 -15.55 10.96
N ARG A 390 11.80 -15.50 11.89
CA ARG A 390 12.04 -15.05 13.25
C ARG A 390 12.95 -15.98 14.05
N ALA A 391 12.83 -17.29 13.86
CA ALA A 391 13.69 -18.27 14.53
C ALA A 391 15.17 -18.15 14.12
N LEU A 392 15.45 -17.52 12.98
CA LEU A 392 16.81 -17.21 12.51
C LEU A 392 17.39 -15.94 13.16
N LEU A 393 16.59 -15.16 13.88
CA LEU A 393 17.06 -13.96 14.59
C LEU A 393 17.73 -14.34 15.91
N PRO A 394 18.92 -13.79 16.22
CA PRO A 394 19.49 -13.90 17.57
C PRO A 394 18.55 -13.20 18.57
N LYS A 395 18.27 -13.87 19.69
CA LYS A 395 17.40 -13.36 20.77
C LYS A 395 18.01 -12.17 21.51
#